data_AF-A0A845AHA5-F1
#
_entry.id   AF-A0A845AHA5-F1
#
_cell.length_a   1.000
_cell.length_b   1.000
_cell.length_c   1.000
_cell.angle_alpha   90.00
_cell.angle_beta   90.00
_cell.angle_gamma   90.00
#
_symmetry.space_group_name_H-M   'P 1'
#
loop_
_entity.id
_entity.type
_entity.pdbx_description
1 polymer ?
#
loop_
_entity_poly.entity_id
_entity_poly.type
_entity_poly.pdbx_seq_one_letter_code
_entity_poly.pdbx_strand_id
1 'polypeptide(L)'
;MAAWRWINLLCGALLVAAALVVLIALTTSYATSTFEDVSLGATWFFLFALLGALCIANAAGPKDGRFGWLAAGNLLSLIILLTLLVIGREDKAAVLLIILCCIGPLSGIFAFAASRGKTC
;
A
#
# COMPACT_ATOMS: atom_id res chain seq x y z
N MET A 1 -3.48 22.15 -6.27
CA MET A 1 -3.62 20.67 -6.39
C MET A 1 -2.22 20.07 -6.59
N ALA A 2 -1.54 19.53 -5.57
CA ALA A 2 -0.20 18.97 -5.79
C ALA A 2 0.27 17.95 -4.73
N ALA A 3 0.21 18.27 -3.44
CA ALA A 3 0.89 17.48 -2.41
C ALA A 3 0.40 16.03 -2.29
N TRP A 4 -0.91 15.78 -2.33
CA TRP A 4 -1.48 14.43 -2.18
C TRP A 4 -1.09 13.46 -3.30
N ARG A 5 -0.89 13.97 -4.54
CA ARG A 5 -0.46 13.16 -5.68
C ARG A 5 0.99 12.73 -5.50
N TRP A 6 1.85 13.65 -5.07
CA TRP A 6 3.25 13.36 -4.78
C TRP A 6 3.41 12.38 -3.61
N ILE A 7 2.61 12.52 -2.56
CA ILE A 7 2.60 11.58 -1.43
C ILE A 7 2.21 10.17 -1.89
N ASN A 8 1.15 10.05 -2.68
CA ASN A 8 0.73 8.75 -3.23
C ASN A 8 1.76 8.18 -4.21
N LEU A 9 2.40 9.01 -5.04
CA LEU A 9 3.45 8.56 -5.96
C LEU A 9 4.69 8.05 -5.20
N LEU A 10 5.15 8.78 -4.19
CA LEU A 10 6.28 8.40 -3.34
C LEU A 10 5.97 7.13 -2.55
N CYS A 11 4.80 7.06 -1.91
CA CYS A 11 4.36 5.90 -1.15
C CYS A 11 4.25 4.67 -2.07
N GLY A 12 3.67 4.84 -3.27
CA GLY A 12 3.57 3.79 -4.27
C GLY A 12 4.93 3.29 -4.78
N ALA A 13 5.87 4.20 -5.04
CA ALA A 13 7.23 3.86 -5.46
C ALA A 13 7.99 3.10 -4.37
N LEU A 14 7.88 3.53 -3.10
CA LEU A 14 8.50 2.84 -1.95
C LEU A 14 7.92 1.43 -1.77
N LEU A 15 6.62 1.28 -1.95
CA LEU A 15 5.91 -0.01 -1.89
C LEU A 15 6.37 -0.97 -2.99
N VAL A 16 6.50 -0.48 -4.23
CA VAL A 16 7.03 -1.30 -5.34
C VAL A 16 8.50 -1.67 -5.08
N ALA A 17 9.31 -0.74 -4.56
CA ALA A 17 10.69 -1.04 -4.19
C ALA A 17 10.75 -2.11 -3.08
N ALA A 18 9.89 -2.02 -2.06
CA ALA A 18 9.78 -3.03 -1.00
C ALA A 18 9.36 -4.40 -1.56
N ALA A 19 8.40 -4.43 -2.50
CA ALA A 19 8.02 -5.66 -3.19
C ALA A 19 9.22 -6.29 -3.92
N LEU A 20 10.00 -5.49 -4.66
CA LEU A 20 11.20 -5.98 -5.34
C LEU A 20 12.24 -6.52 -4.37
N VAL A 21 12.45 -5.87 -3.23
CA VAL A 21 13.38 -6.36 -2.18
C VAL A 21 12.91 -7.72 -1.65
N VAL A 22 11.62 -7.88 -1.37
CA VAL A 22 11.04 -9.16 -0.92
C VAL A 22 11.21 -10.24 -1.99
N LEU A 23 10.95 -9.92 -3.26
CA LEU A 23 11.14 -10.84 -4.38
C LEU A 23 12.60 -11.29 -4.51
N ILE A 24 13.55 -10.36 -4.41
CA ILE A 24 14.98 -10.66 -4.42
C ILE A 24 15.31 -11.59 -3.25
N ALA A 25 14.90 -11.24 -2.02
CA ALA A 25 15.15 -12.05 -0.84
C ALA A 25 14.61 -13.48 -1.00
N LEU A 26 13.38 -13.65 -1.49
CA LEU A 26 12.79 -14.95 -1.82
C LEU A 26 13.62 -15.72 -2.83
N THR A 27 13.97 -15.10 -3.97
CA THR A 27 14.74 -15.78 -5.01
C THR A 27 16.13 -16.20 -4.52
N THR A 28 16.75 -15.42 -3.64
CA THR A 28 18.07 -15.76 -3.07
C THR A 28 18.04 -16.84 -2.00
N SER A 29 16.92 -17.00 -1.29
CA SER A 29 16.81 -17.95 -0.17
C SER A 29 15.94 -19.18 -0.47
N TYR A 30 15.35 -19.25 -1.67
CA TYR A 30 14.42 -20.29 -2.13
C TYR A 30 14.91 -21.72 -1.90
N ALA A 31 16.21 -21.98 -2.11
CA ALA A 31 16.79 -23.32 -1.98
C ALA A 31 16.89 -23.82 -0.52
N THR A 32 16.81 -22.93 0.46
CA THR A 32 17.01 -23.23 1.89
C THR A 32 15.77 -22.93 2.76
N SER A 33 14.79 -22.24 2.20
CA SER A 33 13.56 -21.82 2.89
C SER A 33 12.51 -22.93 2.94
N THR A 34 11.70 -22.95 4.00
CA THR A 34 10.54 -23.84 4.06
C THR A 34 9.43 -23.35 3.11
N PHE A 35 8.48 -24.23 2.77
CA PHE A 35 7.31 -23.84 1.99
C PHE A 35 6.53 -22.70 2.65
N GLU A 36 6.44 -22.70 3.98
CA GLU A 36 5.76 -21.68 4.76
C GLU A 36 6.43 -20.31 4.58
N ASP A 37 7.76 -20.24 4.68
CA ASP A 37 8.54 -19.01 4.47
C ASP A 37 8.34 -18.42 3.06
N VAL A 38 8.36 -19.30 2.04
CA VAL A 38 8.15 -18.89 0.64
C VAL A 38 6.73 -18.37 0.44
N SER A 39 5.73 -19.04 1.02
CA SER A 39 4.33 -18.63 0.92
C SER A 39 4.07 -17.30 1.61
N LEU A 40 4.69 -17.07 2.77
CA LEU A 40 4.57 -15.83 3.53
C LEU A 40 5.23 -14.69 2.75
N GLY A 41 6.46 -14.89 2.27
CA GLY A 41 7.17 -13.92 1.46
C GLY A 41 6.43 -13.58 0.15
N ALA A 42 5.89 -14.56 -0.55
CA ALA A 42 5.08 -14.33 -1.75
C ALA A 42 3.82 -13.50 -1.43
N THR A 43 3.17 -13.77 -0.30
CA THR A 43 2.02 -12.99 0.18
C THR A 43 2.40 -11.53 0.41
N TRP A 44 3.54 -11.27 1.09
CA TRP A 44 4.07 -9.92 1.28
C TRP A 44 4.41 -9.22 -0.05
N PHE A 45 5.03 -9.93 -0.99
CA PHE A 45 5.33 -9.41 -2.32
C PHE A 45 4.04 -8.94 -3.03
N PHE A 46 3.02 -9.79 -3.11
CA PHE A 46 1.77 -9.46 -3.78
C PHE A 46 1.06 -8.29 -3.12
N LEU A 47 1.06 -8.24 -1.78
CA LEU A 47 0.48 -7.14 -1.02
C LEU A 47 1.16 -5.81 -1.32
N PHE A 48 2.50 -5.76 -1.27
CA PHE A 48 3.25 -4.54 -1.56
C PHE A 48 3.09 -4.09 -3.01
N ALA A 49 3.05 -5.03 -3.96
CA ALA A 49 2.79 -4.73 -5.36
C ALA A 49 1.38 -4.16 -5.58
N LEU A 50 0.34 -4.76 -4.98
CA LEU A 50 -1.05 -4.29 -5.08
C LEU A 50 -1.25 -2.91 -4.44
N LEU A 51 -0.71 -2.71 -3.24
CA LEU A 51 -0.76 -1.43 -2.53
C LEU A 51 0.02 -0.35 -3.29
N GLY A 52 1.19 -0.71 -3.82
CA GLY A 52 2.00 0.18 -4.66
C GLY A 52 1.25 0.62 -5.92
N ALA A 53 0.65 -0.34 -6.62
CA ALA A 53 -0.18 -0.07 -7.79
C ALA A 53 -1.38 0.83 -7.46
N LEU A 54 -2.05 0.61 -6.32
CA LEU A 54 -3.18 1.43 -5.89
C LEU A 54 -2.75 2.87 -5.57
N CYS A 55 -1.62 3.06 -4.88
CA CYS A 55 -1.04 4.37 -4.61
C CYS A 55 -0.66 5.10 -5.91
N ILE A 56 -0.04 4.42 -6.88
CA ILE A 56 0.30 5.00 -8.18
C ILE A 56 -0.98 5.35 -8.97
N ALA A 57 -1.99 4.47 -8.95
CA ALA A 57 -3.29 4.72 -9.57
C ALA A 57 -4.02 5.93 -8.94
N ASN A 58 -3.93 6.10 -7.62
CA ASN A 58 -4.44 7.29 -6.92
C ASN A 58 -3.72 8.56 -7.41
N ALA A 59 -2.39 8.53 -7.55
CA ALA A 59 -1.63 9.67 -8.05
C ALA A 59 -1.98 10.00 -9.52
N ALA A 60 -2.23 8.98 -10.34
CA ALA A 60 -2.61 9.09 -11.75
C ALA A 60 -4.10 9.42 -11.99
N GLY A 61 -4.95 9.32 -10.95
CA GLY A 61 -6.40 9.43 -11.06
C GLY A 61 -6.90 10.75 -11.69
N PRO A 62 -8.05 10.71 -12.40
CA PRO A 62 -8.62 11.87 -13.09
C PRO A 62 -9.08 12.95 -12.11
N LYS A 63 -9.00 14.22 -12.53
CA LYS A 63 -9.44 15.39 -11.75
C LYS A 63 -10.94 15.36 -11.44
N ASP A 64 -11.73 14.63 -12.23
CA ASP A 64 -13.19 14.73 -12.22
C ASP A 64 -13.84 13.41 -11.76
N GLY A 65 -14.40 13.41 -10.55
CA GLY A 65 -15.54 12.58 -10.16
C GLY A 65 -15.34 11.08 -9.87
N ARG A 66 -14.31 10.40 -10.40
CA ARG A 66 -14.12 8.95 -10.14
C ARG A 66 -13.47 8.62 -8.78
N PHE A 67 -13.34 9.61 -7.90
CA PHE A 67 -12.74 9.46 -6.56
C PHE A 67 -13.47 8.46 -5.64
N GLY A 68 -14.75 8.16 -5.87
CA GLY A 68 -15.51 7.23 -5.01
C GLY A 68 -14.97 5.79 -5.02
N TRP A 69 -14.57 5.30 -6.19
CA TRP A 69 -13.97 3.95 -6.34
C TRP A 69 -12.56 3.89 -5.75
N LEU A 70 -11.80 4.98 -5.88
CA LEU A 70 -10.47 5.11 -5.27
C LEU A 70 -10.58 5.19 -3.73
N ALA A 71 -11.60 5.87 -3.19
CA ALA A 71 -11.85 5.92 -1.75
C ALA A 71 -12.23 4.54 -1.18
N ALA A 72 -13.09 3.78 -1.87
CA ALA A 72 -13.43 2.41 -1.49
C ALA A 72 -12.21 1.48 -1.56
N GLY A 73 -11.39 1.59 -2.60
CA GLY A 73 -10.12 0.85 -2.72
C GLY A 73 -9.13 1.19 -1.60
N ASN A 74 -8.98 2.48 -1.26
CA ASN A 74 -8.12 2.91 -0.16
C ASN A 74 -8.60 2.42 1.20
N LEU A 75 -9.92 2.40 1.42
CA LEU A 75 -10.52 1.85 2.64
C LEU A 75 -10.24 0.34 2.75
N LEU A 76 -10.42 -0.40 1.66
CA LEU A 76 -10.13 -1.83 1.60
C LEU A 76 -8.64 -2.10 1.88
N SER A 77 -7.74 -1.32 1.28
CA SER A 77 -6.30 -1.39 1.54
C SER A 77 -5.94 -1.12 3.00
N LEU A 78 -6.60 -0.17 3.67
CA LEU A 78 -6.40 0.06 5.10
C LEU A 78 -6.85 -1.12 5.95
N ILE A 79 -7.99 -1.74 5.62
CA ILE A 79 -8.49 -2.92 6.33
C ILE A 79 -7.49 -4.08 6.20
N ILE A 80 -6.96 -4.29 5.00
CA ILE A 80 -5.95 -5.32 4.74
C ILE A 80 -4.66 -5.02 5.52
N LEU A 81 -4.16 -3.79 5.47
CA LEU A 81 -2.97 -3.36 6.20
C LEU A 81 -3.13 -3.50 7.72
N LEU A 82 -4.28 -3.12 8.27
CA LEU A 82 -4.58 -3.29 9.71
C LEU A 82 -4.64 -4.77 10.10
N THR A 83 -5.23 -5.63 9.26
CA THR A 83 -5.26 -7.07 9.50
C THR A 83 -3.84 -7.64 9.54
N LEU A 84 -2.98 -7.23 8.61
CA LEU A 84 -1.57 -7.64 8.57
C LEU A 84 -0.76 -7.10 9.74
N LEU A 85 -1.07 -5.90 10.25
CA LEU A 85 -0.44 -5.35 11.44
C LEU A 85 -0.72 -6.22 12.67
N VAL A 86 -1.95 -6.73 12.78
CA VAL A 86 -2.36 -7.62 13.88
C VAL A 86 -1.68 -8.98 13.78
N ILE A 87 -1.60 -9.54 12.56
CA ILE A 87 -0.98 -10.84 12.31
C ILE A 87 0.56 -10.76 12.46
N GLY A 88 1.19 -9.74 11.90
CA GLY A 88 2.64 -9.56 11.85
C GLY A 88 3.24 -8.79 13.03
N ARG A 89 2.51 -8.64 14.14
CA ARG A 89 2.90 -7.75 15.26
C ARG A 89 4.27 -8.06 15.87
N GLU A 90 4.75 -9.28 15.71
CA GLU A 90 6.02 -9.75 16.28
C GLU A 90 7.23 -9.30 15.45
N ASP A 91 7.02 -9.00 14.16
CA ASP A 91 8.04 -8.46 13.27
C ASP A 91 7.98 -6.93 13.25
N LYS A 92 8.90 -6.31 14.01
CA LYS A 92 9.02 -4.85 14.11
C LYS A 92 9.28 -4.17 12.77
N ALA A 93 9.98 -4.85 11.84
CA ALA A 93 10.27 -4.30 10.52
C ALA A 93 9.00 -4.31 9.66
N ALA A 94 8.25 -5.41 9.67
CA ALA A 94 6.96 -5.50 8.98
C ALA A 94 5.96 -4.47 9.50
N VAL A 95 5.87 -4.28 10.83
CA VAL A 95 5.00 -3.28 11.46
C VAL A 95 5.33 -1.86 10.97
N LEU A 96 6.61 -1.47 10.95
CA LEU A 96 7.05 -0.17 10.47
C LEU A 96 6.69 0.05 9.00
N LEU A 97 6.91 -0.97 8.17
CA LEU A 97 6.58 -0.93 6.75
C LEU A 97 5.08 -0.76 6.54
N ILE A 98 4.25 -1.54 7.25
CA ILE A 98 2.79 -1.44 7.20
C ILE A 98 2.30 -0.03 7.60
N ILE A 99 2.84 0.54 8.66
CA ILE A 99 2.49 1.90 9.12
C ILE A 99 2.80 2.93 8.04
N LEU A 100 3.98 2.85 7.40
CA LEU A 100 4.35 3.70 6.27
C LEU A 100 3.41 3.53 5.08
N CYS A 101 2.96 2.30 4.82
CA CYS A 101 2.03 1.98 3.74
C CYS A 101 0.63 2.55 3.97
N CYS A 102 0.21 2.76 5.23
CA CYS A 102 -1.08 3.38 5.54
C CYS A 102 -1.16 4.85 5.10
N ILE A 103 -0.02 5.54 4.94
CA ILE A 103 0.02 6.98 4.61
C ILE A 103 -0.61 7.27 3.24
N GLY A 104 -0.35 6.42 2.24
CA GLY A 104 -0.93 6.57 0.89
C GLY A 104 -2.46 6.51 0.89
N PRO A 105 -3.07 5.39 1.31
CA PRO A 105 -4.52 5.25 1.41
C PRO A 105 -5.18 6.31 2.29
N LEU A 106 -4.58 6.64 3.45
CA LEU A 106 -5.08 7.70 4.33
C LEU A 106 -5.10 9.05 3.61
N SER A 107 -4.02 9.40 2.92
CA SER A 107 -3.96 10.66 2.16
C SER A 107 -5.02 10.73 1.05
N GLY A 108 -5.32 9.59 0.41
CA GLY A 108 -6.40 9.48 -0.58
C GLY A 108 -7.79 9.68 0.03
N ILE A 109 -8.05 9.09 1.19
CA ILE A 109 -9.32 9.24 1.92
C ILE A 109 -9.50 10.69 2.41
N PHE A 110 -8.47 11.29 3.01
CA PHE A 110 -8.52 12.69 3.46
C PHE A 110 -8.71 13.67 2.29
N ALA A 111 -8.03 13.43 1.17
CA ALA A 111 -8.22 14.25 -0.03
C ALA A 111 -9.65 14.14 -0.58
N PHE A 112 -10.25 12.95 -0.53
CA PHE A 112 -11.65 12.74 -0.91
C PHE A 112 -12.64 13.39 0.06
N ALA A 113 -12.40 13.30 1.38
CA ALA A 113 -13.23 13.97 2.38
C ALA A 113 -13.18 15.50 2.21
N ALA A 114 -12.00 16.06 1.97
CA ALA A 114 -11.80 17.50 1.77
C ALA A 114 -12.44 18.03 0.47
N SER A 115 -12.59 17.21 -0.58
CA SER A 115 -13.25 17.63 -1.82
C SER A 115 -14.78 17.68 -1.68
N ARG A 116 -15.37 16.82 -0.84
CA ARG A 116 -16.82 16.87 -0.52
C ARG A 116 -17.22 18.04 0.38
N GLY A 117 -16.30 18.57 1.18
CA GLY A 117 -16.57 19.72 2.05
C GLY A 117 -16.68 21.08 1.35
N LYS A 118 -16.39 21.15 0.04
CA LYS A 118 -16.42 22.39 -0.77
C LYS A 118 -17.65 22.52 -1.68
N THR A 119 -18.57 21.57 -1.63
CA THR A 119 -19.79 21.55 -2.45
C THR A 119 -21.05 22.02 -1.70
N CYS A 120 -20.89 22.73 -0.59
CA CYS A 120 -21.98 23.44 0.10
C CYS A 120 -21.81 24.94 -0.05
#